data_AF-A0AAD7TMP4-F1
#
_entry.id   AF-A0AAD7TMP4-F1
#
_cell.length_a   1.000
_cell.length_b   1.000
_cell.length_c   1.000
_cell.angle_alpha   90.00
_cell.angle_beta   90.00
_cell.angle_gamma   90.00
#
_symmetry.space_group_name_H-M   'P 1'
#
loop_
_entity.id
_entity.type
_entity.pdbx_description
1 polymer ?
#
loop_
_entity_poly.entity_id
_entity_poly.type
_entity_poly.pdbx_seq_one_letter_code
_entity_poly.pdbx_strand_id
1 'polypeptide(L)'
;MHTPDDYFNILVGEQWAFDPPNREREVHRQGEFRRGGVKQYKCHEGCFALKYARGRVPLMLPFGLGDVFSSTVDYWSFDHTVRITARENTRNFLIGKIR
;
A
#
# COMPACT_ATOMS: atom_id res chain seq x y z
N MET A 1 -11.31 0.57 2.77
CA MET A 1 -10.97 -0.06 4.06
C MET A 1 -10.14 -1.29 3.76
N HIS A 2 -8.93 -1.41 4.29
CA HIS A 2 -8.08 -2.58 4.09
C HIS A 2 -7.82 -3.26 5.45
N THR A 3 -7.82 -4.59 5.46
CA THR A 3 -7.68 -5.41 6.67
C THR A 3 -6.28 -5.46 7.29
N PRO A 4 -5.16 -5.41 6.53
CA PRO A 4 -3.83 -5.43 7.15
C PRO A 4 -3.48 -4.08 7.80
N ASP A 5 -2.68 -4.15 8.86
CA ASP A 5 -2.02 -3.01 9.47
C ASP A 5 -0.93 -2.49 8.53
N ASP A 6 -1.13 -1.30 8.00
CA ASP A 6 -0.14 -0.63 7.16
C ASP A 6 0.67 0.34 8.01
N TYR A 7 1.97 0.41 7.76
CA TYR A 7 2.87 1.39 8.34
C TYR A 7 3.56 2.11 7.20
N PHE A 8 3.65 3.43 7.28
CA PHE A 8 4.30 4.25 6.26
C PHE A 8 5.41 5.09 6.88
N ASN A 9 6.52 5.15 6.15
CA ASN A 9 7.63 6.03 6.43
C ASN A 9 7.90 6.89 5.19
N ILE A 10 7.81 8.20 5.33
CA ILE A 10 8.06 9.12 4.22
C ILE A 10 9.57 9.29 4.06
N LEU A 11 10.09 8.92 2.89
CA LEU A 11 11.51 8.99 2.57
C LEU A 11 11.86 10.27 1.82
N VAL A 12 10.96 10.80 0.98
CA VAL A 12 11.13 12.05 0.23
C VAL A 12 9.77 12.74 0.11
N GLY A 13 9.77 14.07 0.13
CA GLY A 13 8.57 14.90 -0.07
C GLY A 13 7.62 14.93 1.12
N GLU A 14 6.36 15.30 0.84
CA GLU A 14 5.29 15.36 1.83
C GLU A 14 4.07 14.54 1.39
N GLN A 15 3.47 13.84 2.36
CA GLN A 15 2.20 13.14 2.18
C GLN A 15 1.13 13.82 3.02
N TRP A 16 0.03 14.21 2.38
CA TRP A 16 -1.13 14.78 3.06
C TRP A 16 -2.12 13.68 3.37
N ALA A 17 -2.66 13.68 4.59
CA ALA A 17 -3.68 12.75 5.02
C ALA A 17 -4.93 13.51 5.51
N PHE A 18 -6.10 12.95 5.24
CA PHE A 18 -7.39 13.46 5.72
C PHE A 18 -8.10 12.34 6.48
N ASP A 19 -8.36 12.57 7.76
CA ASP A 19 -8.96 11.63 8.69
C ASP A 19 -10.41 12.05 9.01
N PRO A 20 -11.43 11.32 8.55
CA PRO A 20 -12.82 11.64 8.91
C PRO A 20 -13.06 11.40 10.42
N PRO A 21 -13.69 12.32 11.16
CA PRO A 21 -14.50 13.46 10.71
C PRO A 21 -13.73 14.79 10.60
N ASN A 22 -12.42 14.78 10.86
CA ASN A 22 -11.60 15.98 10.79
C ASN A 22 -11.55 16.52 9.35
N ARG A 23 -11.72 17.83 9.21
CA ARG A 23 -11.71 18.54 7.92
C ARG A 23 -10.36 19.17 7.62
N GLU A 24 -9.46 19.18 8.61
CA GLU A 24 -8.10 19.69 8.45
C GLU A 24 -7.19 18.61 7.88
N ARG A 25 -6.25 19.06 7.03
CA ARG A 25 -5.23 18.18 6.47
C ARG A 25 -4.12 17.94 7.48
N GLU A 26 -3.73 16.69 7.64
CA GLU A 26 -2.50 16.29 8.32
C GLU A 26 -1.36 16.23 7.28
N VAL A 27 -0.20 16.79 7.58
CA VAL A 27 0.97 16.78 6.69
C VAL A 27 2.06 15.93 7.33
N HIS A 28 2.38 14.81 6.68
CA HIS A 28 3.48 13.92 7.06
C HIS A 28 4.73 14.27 6.26
N ARG A 29 5.81 14.59 6.98
CA ARG A 29 7.11 14.94 6.40
C ARG A 29 8.08 13.77 6.45
N GLN A 30 9.22 13.97 5.78
CA GLN A 30 10.32 13.01 5.74
C GLN A 30 10.73 12.55 7.15
N GLY A 31 10.94 11.24 7.31
CA GLY A 31 11.35 10.60 8.56
C GLY A 31 10.20 10.27 9.51
N GLU A 32 8.98 10.73 9.24
CA GLU A 32 7.83 10.36 10.05
C GLU A 32 7.42 8.91 9.82
N PHE A 33 7.22 8.17 10.91
CA PHE A 33 6.67 6.84 10.91
C PHE A 33 5.26 6.86 11.48
N ARG A 34 4.29 6.32 10.72
CA ARG A 34 2.89 6.35 11.11
C ARG A 34 2.24 5.00 10.81
N ARG A 35 1.35 4.58 11.71
CA ARG A 35 0.45 3.45 11.47
C ARG A 35 -0.77 3.96 10.71
N GLY A 36 -1.11 3.27 9.64
CA GLY A 36 -2.23 3.56 8.78
C GLY A 36 -3.56 3.26 9.42
N GLY A 37 -4.51 4.15 9.15
CA GLY A 37 -5.92 3.98 9.40
C GLY A 37 -6.73 4.19 8.13
N VAL A 38 -8.05 4.18 8.26
CA VAL A 38 -8.97 4.51 7.18
C VAL A 38 -8.96 6.03 6.97
N LYS A 39 -8.02 6.49 6.17
CA LYS A 39 -7.83 7.90 5.82
C LYS A 39 -7.68 8.04 4.31
N GLN A 40 -7.92 9.24 3.80
CA GLN A 40 -7.56 9.58 2.43
C GLN A 40 -6.12 10.11 2.42
N TYR A 41 -5.30 9.64 1.50
CA TYR A 41 -3.90 10.06 1.36
C TYR A 41 -3.69 10.73 0.01
N LYS A 42 -2.88 11.78 -0.02
CA LYS A 42 -2.41 12.45 -1.23
C LYS A 42 -0.91 12.68 -1.10
N CYS A 43 -0.15 12.10 -2.02
CA CYS A 43 1.26 12.44 -2.19
C CYS A 43 1.32 13.79 -2.93
N HIS A 44 1.96 14.82 -2.35
CA HIS A 44 1.88 16.17 -2.89
C HIS A 44 2.74 16.34 -4.16
N GLU A 45 4.06 16.37 -4.01
CA GLU A 45 5.03 16.53 -5.10
C GLU A 45 6.25 15.67 -4.84
N GLY A 46 6.59 14.79 -5.80
CA GLY A 46 7.78 13.96 -5.75
C GLY A 46 7.90 13.07 -4.51
N CYS A 47 6.79 12.74 -3.84
CA CYS A 47 6.90 12.03 -2.57
C CYS A 47 7.15 10.53 -2.78
N PHE A 48 8.04 9.99 -1.95
CA PHE A 48 8.40 8.59 -1.94
C PHE A 48 8.23 8.07 -0.52
N ALA A 49 7.51 6.96 -0.37
CA ALA A 49 7.20 6.39 0.92
C ALA A 49 7.51 4.90 0.94
N LEU A 50 8.15 4.47 2.02
CA LEU A 50 8.28 3.05 2.35
C LEU A 50 7.02 2.60 3.07
N LYS A 51 6.37 1.57 2.52
CA LYS A 51 5.17 0.98 3.10
C LYS A 51 5.46 -0.43 3.61
N TYR A 52 5.12 -0.70 4.87
CA TYR A 52 5.17 -2.02 5.48
C TYR A 52 3.76 -2.46 5.86
N ALA A 53 3.28 -3.56 5.27
CA ALA A 53 1.96 -4.12 5.55
C ALA A 53 2.10 -5.41 6.36
N ARG A 54 1.33 -5.55 7.45
CA ARG A 54 1.30 -6.76 8.27
C ARG A 54 -0.13 -7.26 8.47
N GLY A 55 -0.35 -8.55 8.24
CA GLY A 55 -1.64 -9.22 8.44
C GLY A 55 -2.09 -10.02 7.22
N ARG A 56 -3.40 -10.02 6.95
CA ARG A 56 -3.99 -10.75 5.81
C ARG A 56 -3.81 -9.97 4.50
N VAL A 57 -2.57 -9.81 4.06
CA VAL A 57 -2.19 -9.05 2.86
C VAL A 57 -2.98 -9.44 1.60
N PRO A 58 -3.26 -10.73 1.31
CA PRO A 58 -4.04 -11.10 0.13
C PRO A 58 -5.46 -10.50 0.08
N LEU A 59 -6.07 -10.19 1.22
CA LEU A 59 -7.39 -9.54 1.27
C LEU A 59 -7.34 -8.07 0.83
N MET A 60 -6.15 -7.47 0.74
CA MET A 60 -5.97 -6.12 0.21
C MET A 60 -5.91 -6.10 -1.33
N LEU A 61 -5.65 -7.24 -1.99
CA LEU A 61 -5.48 -7.29 -3.45
C LEU A 61 -6.71 -6.78 -4.22
N PRO A 62 -7.97 -7.11 -3.87
CA PRO A 62 -9.12 -6.56 -4.57
C PRO A 62 -9.20 -5.04 -4.49
N PHE A 63 -8.76 -4.45 -3.36
CA PHE A 63 -8.69 -3.00 -3.20
C PHE A 63 -7.56 -2.39 -4.04
N GLY A 64 -6.37 -3.00 -4.04
CA GLY A 64 -5.22 -2.51 -4.80
C GLY A 64 -5.32 -2.70 -6.31
N LEU A 65 -6.08 -3.70 -6.77
CA LEU A 65 -6.25 -4.04 -8.19
C LEU A 65 -7.59 -3.57 -8.77
N GLY A 66 -8.50 -3.04 -7.94
CA GLY A 66 -9.83 -2.63 -8.39
C GLY A 66 -9.79 -1.61 -9.54
N ASP A 67 -8.89 -0.63 -9.46
CA ASP A 67 -8.75 0.41 -10.49
C ASP A 67 -8.33 -0.14 -11.85
N VAL A 68 -7.53 -1.21 -11.88
CA VAL A 68 -7.15 -1.90 -13.12
C VAL A 68 -8.38 -2.44 -13.84
N PHE A 69 -9.32 -3.03 -13.10
CA PHE A 69 -10.51 -3.64 -13.71
C PHE A 69 -11.62 -2.64 -14.01
N SER A 70 -11.70 -1.53 -13.27
CA SER A 70 -12.81 -0.57 -13.40
C SER A 70 -12.47 0.69 -14.18
N SER A 71 -11.18 1.03 -14.33
CA SER A 71 -10.74 2.34 -14.83
C SER A 71 -9.66 2.23 -15.89
N THR A 72 -8.47 1.75 -15.52
CA THR A 72 -7.27 1.83 -16.39
C THR A 72 -7.18 0.72 -17.42
N VAL A 73 -7.74 -0.47 -17.15
CA VAL A 73 -7.75 -1.63 -18.06
C VAL A 73 -6.32 -2.02 -18.52
N ASP A 74 -5.31 -1.72 -17.70
CA ASP A 74 -3.91 -2.01 -18.00
C ASP A 74 -3.54 -3.44 -17.58
N TYR A 75 -3.87 -4.39 -18.46
CA TYR A 75 -3.62 -5.81 -18.23
C TYR A 75 -2.13 -6.18 -18.25
N TRP A 76 -1.27 -5.36 -18.85
CA TRP A 76 0.17 -5.64 -18.91
C TRP A 76 0.85 -5.39 -17.56
N SER A 77 0.56 -4.26 -16.93
CA SER A 77 1.04 -3.96 -15.57
C SER A 77 0.42 -4.89 -14.54
N PHE A 78 -0.82 -5.31 -14.77
CA PHE A 78 -1.50 -6.31 -13.96
C PHE A 78 -0.77 -7.66 -13.95
N ASP A 79 -0.45 -8.21 -15.13
CA ASP A 79 0.28 -9.48 -15.24
C ASP A 79 1.63 -9.43 -14.50
N HIS A 80 2.37 -8.34 -14.68
CA HIS A 80 3.63 -8.12 -13.96
C HIS A 80 3.44 -8.16 -12.44
N THR A 81 2.43 -7.45 -11.94
CA THR A 81 2.13 -7.36 -10.51
C THR A 81 1.74 -8.73 -9.93
N VAL A 82 0.85 -9.45 -10.61
CA VAL A 82 0.38 -10.78 -10.18
C VAL A 82 1.53 -11.79 -10.20
N ARG A 83 2.30 -11.85 -11.30
CA ARG A 83 3.41 -12.79 -11.47
C ARG A 83 4.48 -12.62 -10.39
N ILE A 84 4.88 -11.38 -10.12
CA ILE A 84 5.89 -11.08 -9.08
C ILE A 84 5.34 -11.45 -7.70
N THR A 85 4.11 -11.05 -7.38
CA THR A 85 3.47 -11.34 -6.10
C THR A 85 3.35 -12.85 -5.86
N ALA A 86 2.91 -13.61 -6.86
CA ALA A 86 2.78 -15.06 -6.78
C ALA A 86 4.14 -15.76 -6.60
N ARG A 87 5.18 -15.29 -7.31
CA ARG A 87 6.55 -15.83 -7.20
C ARG A 87 7.10 -15.64 -5.78
N GLU A 88 7.05 -14.43 -5.25
CA GLU A 88 7.60 -14.13 -3.92
C GLU A 88 6.80 -14.81 -2.80
N ASN A 89 5.47 -14.85 -2.91
CA ASN A 89 4.64 -15.56 -1.93
C ASN A 89 4.92 -17.06 -1.93
N THR A 90 5.01 -17.69 -3.10
CA THR A 90 5.34 -19.11 -3.23
C THR A 90 6.72 -19.41 -2.66
N ARG A 91 7.73 -18.58 -2.97
CA ARG A 91 9.10 -18.74 -2.45
C ARG A 91 9.14 -18.65 -0.92
N ASN A 92 8.49 -17.63 -0.34
CA ASN A 92 8.43 -17.47 1.12
C ASN A 92 7.68 -18.63 1.79
N PHE A 93 6.61 -19.12 1.15
CA PHE A 93 5.86 -20.27 1.65
C PHE A 93 6.70 -21.56 1.65
N LEU A 94 7.47 -21.80 0.58
CA LEU A 94 8.37 -22.96 0.49
C LEU A 94 9.50 -22.89 1.53
N ILE A 95 10.13 -21.72 1.72
CA ILE A 95 11.16 -21.53 2.75
C ILE A 95 10.59 -21.77 4.15
N GLY A 96 9.37 -21.29 4.42
CA GLY A 96 8.71 -21.47 5.72
C GLY A 96 8.22 -22.89 6.01
N LYS A 97 8.09 -23.75 4.99
CA LYS A 97 7.61 -25.13 5.13
C LYS A 97 8.70 -26.21 5.07
N ILE A 98 9.86 -25.91 4.48
CA ILE A 98 10.98 -26.86 4.32
C ILE A 98 12.04 -26.59 5.40
N ARG A 99 11.61 -26.38 6.64
CA ARG A 99 12.49 -26.27 7.80
C ARG A 99 12.08 -27.25 8.89
#